data_AF-A0A660ZCG9-F1
#
_entry.id   AF-A0A660ZCG9-F1
#
_cell.length_a   1.000
_cell.length_b   1.000
_cell.length_c   1.000
_cell.angle_alpha   90.00
_cell.angle_beta   90.00
_cell.angle_gamma   90.00
#
_symmetry.space_group_name_H-M   'P 1'
#
loop_
_entity.id
_entity.type
_entity.pdbx_description
1 polymer ?
#
loop_
_entity_poly.entity_id
_entity_poly.type
_entity_poly.pdbx_seq_one_letter_code
_entity_poly.pdbx_strand_id
1 'polypeptide(L)'
;MDLDLVRQRAEKLLNELDREFYLAGSGQKDQVDIGKIYEKYSDLADRKLLDEVREMLEAAKGEERKRLSYLYEFLVLNYLGHSTRKRDEEFLNREASLKVKTPEGEEVSFRYAEVLLLNEDVRDRRDAIDSAREKALAEELNPILEARFRELNDSMRELGFSNCVELVESLSGIDLVPLRDRLGGFLAETEELYHRNLKEYLLSKDIPLDDAKRHDLRYLMRGRGFDSYFSGDRLIEITKRYLSAMGIDMYAGGNVRYDLEEREKKSPRAFCSPIRVPDEVVLVIMPKG
;
A
#
# COMPACT_ATOMS: atom_id res chain seq x y z
N MET A 1 31.78 13.56 -0.65
CA MET A 1 30.59 12.86 -1.15
C MET A 1 30.12 13.50 -2.44
N ASP A 2 29.74 12.71 -3.44
CA ASP A 2 29.13 13.18 -4.70
C ASP A 2 27.61 13.00 -4.61
N LEU A 3 26.87 14.10 -4.35
CA LEU A 3 25.42 14.07 -4.18
C LEU A 3 24.67 13.69 -5.46
N ASP A 4 25.20 14.03 -6.62
CA ASP A 4 24.54 13.71 -7.89
C ASP A 4 24.64 12.22 -8.18
N LEU A 5 25.78 11.59 -7.84
CA LEU A 5 25.91 10.15 -7.87
C LEU A 5 24.96 9.46 -6.88
N VAL A 6 24.82 9.97 -5.66
CA VAL A 6 23.87 9.42 -4.66
C VAL A 6 22.43 9.50 -5.20
N ARG A 7 22.02 10.64 -5.75
CA ARG A 7 20.68 10.84 -6.34
C ARG A 7 20.42 9.90 -7.51
N GLN A 8 21.38 9.75 -8.42
CA GLN A 8 21.27 8.82 -9.54
C GLN A 8 21.16 7.35 -9.09
N ARG A 9 21.88 6.97 -8.03
CA ARG A 9 21.78 5.62 -7.47
C ARG A 9 20.46 5.40 -6.74
N ALA A 10 19.97 6.40 -6.00
CA ALA A 10 18.66 6.41 -5.36
C ALA A 10 17.54 6.18 -6.39
N GLU A 11 17.58 6.91 -7.50
CA GLU A 11 16.62 6.74 -8.59
C GLU A 11 16.69 5.33 -9.20
N LYS A 12 17.88 4.78 -9.43
CA LYS A 12 18.03 3.41 -9.93
C LYS A 12 17.51 2.35 -8.96
N LEU A 13 17.71 2.55 -7.65
CA LEU A 13 17.15 1.68 -6.62
C LEU A 13 15.61 1.70 -6.69
N LEU A 14 14.99 2.88 -6.71
CA LEU A 14 13.54 3.02 -6.82
C LEU A 14 13.01 2.35 -8.10
N ASN A 15 13.65 2.61 -9.24
CA ASN A 15 13.25 2.01 -10.52
C ASN A 15 13.30 0.47 -10.49
N GLU A 16 14.30 -0.12 -9.83
CA GLU A 16 14.40 -1.58 -9.68
C GLU A 16 13.36 -2.14 -8.70
N LEU A 17 13.13 -1.47 -7.57
CA LEU A 17 12.09 -1.86 -6.60
C LEU A 17 10.69 -1.76 -7.21
N ASP A 18 10.36 -0.66 -7.89
CA ASP A 18 9.07 -0.45 -8.53
C ASP A 18 8.81 -1.48 -9.63
N ARG A 19 9.84 -1.81 -10.42
CA ARG A 19 9.74 -2.89 -11.43
C ARG A 19 9.50 -4.25 -10.76
N GLU A 20 10.21 -4.55 -9.68
CA GLU A 20 10.05 -5.80 -8.93
C GLU A 20 8.62 -5.93 -8.34
N PHE A 21 8.11 -4.86 -7.71
CA PHE A 21 6.73 -4.81 -7.22
C PHE A 21 5.70 -4.91 -8.34
N TYR A 22 5.96 -4.29 -9.50
CA TYR A 22 5.09 -4.45 -10.67
C TYR A 22 5.03 -5.90 -11.13
N LEU A 23 6.17 -6.56 -11.33
CA LEU A 23 6.21 -7.94 -11.84
C LEU A 23 5.51 -8.91 -10.88
N ALA A 24 5.76 -8.78 -9.58
CA ALA A 24 5.10 -9.62 -8.58
C ALA A 24 3.60 -9.29 -8.44
N GLY A 25 3.24 -8.01 -8.29
CA GLY A 25 1.86 -7.58 -8.09
C GLY A 25 0.96 -7.79 -9.31
N SER A 26 1.52 -7.75 -10.53
CA SER A 26 0.81 -8.04 -11.78
C SER A 26 0.68 -9.54 -12.09
N GLY A 27 1.29 -10.40 -11.27
CA GLY A 27 1.28 -11.86 -11.43
C GLY A 27 2.23 -12.39 -12.52
N GLN A 28 3.20 -11.59 -12.98
CA GLN A 28 4.22 -12.00 -13.95
C GLN A 28 5.42 -12.71 -13.30
N LYS A 29 5.53 -12.63 -11.97
CA LYS A 29 6.59 -13.26 -11.19
C LYS A 29 5.99 -13.96 -9.98
N ASP A 30 6.54 -15.13 -9.67
CA ASP A 30 6.04 -16.00 -8.60
C ASP A 30 6.53 -15.60 -7.21
N GLN A 31 7.70 -14.96 -7.14
CA GLN A 31 8.35 -14.55 -5.91
C GLN A 31 8.89 -13.14 -6.03
N VAL A 32 8.90 -12.43 -4.90
CA VAL A 32 9.54 -11.13 -4.75
C VAL A 32 10.99 -11.33 -4.31
N ASP A 33 11.93 -10.63 -4.95
CA ASP A 33 13.38 -10.67 -4.68
C ASP A 33 13.95 -9.28 -4.32
N ILE A 34 13.27 -8.52 -3.46
CA ILE A 34 13.72 -7.17 -3.05
C ILE A 34 15.02 -7.20 -2.25
N GLY A 35 15.35 -8.30 -1.56
CA GLY A 35 16.55 -8.44 -0.76
C GLY A 35 17.82 -8.25 -1.59
N LYS A 36 17.87 -8.85 -2.79
CA LYS A 36 19.00 -8.71 -3.73
C LYS A 36 19.14 -7.28 -4.26
N ILE A 37 18.01 -6.61 -4.47
CA ILE A 37 17.99 -5.21 -4.93
C ILE A 37 18.57 -4.31 -3.84
N TYR A 38 18.09 -4.43 -2.60
CA TYR A 38 18.64 -3.68 -1.47
C TYR A 38 20.13 -3.96 -1.24
N GLU A 39 20.59 -5.21 -1.37
CA GLU A 39 22.01 -5.56 -1.21
C GLU A 39 22.90 -4.88 -2.26
N LYS A 40 22.45 -4.82 -3.52
CA LYS A 40 23.13 -4.12 -4.63
C LYS A 40 23.31 -2.61 -4.37
N TYR A 41 22.42 -2.00 -3.60
CA TYR A 41 22.41 -0.58 -3.25
C TYR A 41 22.67 -0.33 -1.75
N SER A 42 23.33 -1.28 -1.07
CA SER A 42 23.60 -1.22 0.37
C SER A 42 24.43 -0.01 0.81
N ASP A 43 25.21 0.58 -0.11
CA ASP A 43 25.91 1.84 0.09
C ASP A 43 24.97 3.03 0.37
N LEU A 44 23.72 2.98 -0.13
CA LEU A 44 22.70 3.99 0.15
C LEU A 44 22.06 3.85 1.53
N ALA A 45 22.32 2.74 2.23
CA ALA A 45 21.91 2.51 3.61
C ALA A 45 23.10 2.66 4.58
N ASP A 46 24.19 3.29 4.15
CA ASP A 46 25.35 3.55 4.99
C ASP A 46 25.06 4.71 5.97
N ARG A 47 25.33 4.49 7.26
CA ARG A 47 25.04 5.49 8.30
C ARG A 47 25.86 6.78 8.12
N LYS A 48 27.11 6.68 7.69
CA LYS A 48 27.95 7.85 7.45
C LYS A 48 27.38 8.71 6.34
N LEU A 49 26.82 8.09 5.29
CA LEU A 49 26.11 8.82 4.23
C LEU A 49 24.91 9.59 4.80
N LEU A 50 24.08 8.96 5.64
CA LEU A 50 22.94 9.63 6.28
C LEU A 50 23.39 10.82 7.15
N ASP A 51 24.42 10.64 7.97
CA ASP A 51 24.92 11.69 8.87
C ASP A 51 25.52 12.87 8.06
N GLU A 52 26.30 12.59 7.00
CA GLU A 52 26.84 13.64 6.11
C GLU A 52 25.73 14.44 5.41
N VAL A 53 24.68 13.78 4.91
CA VAL A 53 23.55 14.47 4.28
C VAL A 53 22.73 15.29 5.29
N ARG A 54 22.59 14.79 6.54
CA ARG A 54 21.94 15.55 7.62
C ARG A 54 22.69 16.84 7.95
N GLU A 55 24.01 16.78 8.10
CA GLU A 55 24.84 17.96 8.36
C GLU A 55 24.72 18.99 7.23
N MET A 56 24.73 18.54 5.97
CA MET A 56 24.52 19.41 4.82
C MET A 56 23.13 20.05 4.84
N LEU A 57 22.08 19.29 5.19
CA LEU A 57 20.71 19.78 5.30
C LEU A 57 20.59 20.88 6.35
N GLU A 58 21.21 20.71 7.52
CA GLU A 58 21.19 21.68 8.61
C GLU A 58 21.83 23.02 8.20
N ALA A 59 22.94 22.97 7.45
CA ALA A 59 23.65 24.14 6.95
C ALA A 59 22.97 24.82 5.73
N ALA A 60 22.16 24.07 4.97
CA ALA A 60 21.55 24.55 3.73
C ALA A 60 20.34 25.47 3.97
N LYS A 61 20.08 26.34 2.98
CA LYS A 61 18.95 27.29 2.95
C LYS A 61 18.27 27.29 1.58
N GLY A 62 17.04 27.78 1.54
CA GLY A 62 16.28 27.94 0.30
C GLY A 62 16.05 26.61 -0.44
N GLU A 63 16.20 26.65 -1.77
CA GLU A 63 15.95 25.51 -2.65
C GLU A 63 16.87 24.31 -2.35
N GLU A 64 18.13 24.55 -1.99
CA GLU A 64 19.06 23.45 -1.68
C GLU A 64 18.63 22.70 -0.42
N ARG A 65 18.15 23.43 0.61
CA ARG A 65 17.61 22.80 1.82
C ARG A 65 16.44 21.87 1.49
N LYS A 66 15.56 22.30 0.59
CA LYS A 66 14.40 21.50 0.15
C LYS A 66 14.83 20.23 -0.62
N ARG A 67 15.84 20.34 -1.48
CA ARG A 67 16.38 19.18 -2.21
C ARG A 67 17.07 18.19 -1.27
N LEU A 68 17.83 18.70 -0.31
CA LEU A 68 18.47 17.88 0.72
C LEU A 68 17.44 17.25 1.66
N SER A 69 16.32 17.89 1.97
CA SER A 69 15.29 17.29 2.83
C SER A 69 14.67 16.07 2.16
N TYR A 70 14.36 16.13 0.86
CA TYR A 70 13.86 14.96 0.12
C TYR A 70 14.89 13.84 0.03
N LEU A 71 16.16 14.18 -0.21
CA LEU A 71 17.22 13.17 -0.23
C LEU A 71 17.43 12.53 1.15
N TYR A 72 17.42 13.32 2.22
CA TYR A 72 17.55 12.83 3.58
C TYR A 72 16.37 11.92 3.96
N GLU A 73 15.13 12.34 3.66
CA GLU A 73 13.94 11.51 3.84
C GLU A 73 14.06 10.18 3.09
N PHE A 74 14.46 10.21 1.82
CA PHE A 74 14.71 9.00 1.04
C PHE A 74 15.75 8.09 1.72
N LEU A 75 16.90 8.64 2.14
CA LEU A 75 17.98 7.84 2.72
C LEU A 75 17.57 7.22 4.07
N VAL A 76 16.80 7.94 4.88
CA VAL A 76 16.26 7.42 6.14
C VAL A 76 15.26 6.29 5.86
N LEU A 77 14.30 6.49 4.96
CA LEU A 77 13.34 5.44 4.59
C LEU A 77 14.03 4.23 3.94
N ASN A 78 15.07 4.46 3.13
CA ASN A 78 15.88 3.41 2.55
C ASN A 78 16.69 2.63 3.59
N TYR A 79 17.27 3.29 4.59
CA TYR A 79 17.97 2.62 5.70
C TYR A 79 17.02 1.65 6.43
N LEU A 80 15.81 2.13 6.74
CA LEU A 80 14.77 1.32 7.37
C LEU A 80 14.29 0.17 6.47
N GLY A 81 14.05 0.44 5.18
CA GLY A 81 13.68 -0.60 4.22
C GLY A 81 14.77 -1.65 4.03
N HIS A 82 16.04 -1.23 4.00
CA HIS A 82 17.18 -2.13 3.92
C HIS A 82 17.29 -3.00 5.18
N SER A 83 17.04 -2.46 6.37
CA SER A 83 17.12 -3.25 7.62
C SER A 83 16.01 -4.29 7.71
N THR A 84 14.79 -3.97 7.25
CA THR A 84 13.64 -4.90 7.27
C THR A 84 13.49 -5.77 6.03
N ARG A 85 14.36 -5.60 5.01
CA ARG A 85 14.21 -6.21 3.66
C ARG A 85 13.93 -7.71 3.67
N LYS A 86 14.55 -8.46 4.58
CA LYS A 86 14.37 -9.92 4.67
C LYS A 86 12.96 -10.28 5.13
N ARG A 87 12.42 -9.54 6.11
CA ARG A 87 11.05 -9.72 6.61
C ARG A 87 10.01 -9.25 5.61
N ASP A 88 10.29 -8.15 4.92
CA ASP A 88 9.44 -7.67 3.83
C ASP A 88 9.33 -8.72 2.72
N GLU A 89 10.46 -9.29 2.28
CA GLU A 89 10.49 -10.36 1.28
C GLU A 89 9.79 -11.63 1.78
N GLU A 90 10.05 -12.05 3.03
CA GLU A 90 9.38 -13.18 3.67
C GLU A 90 7.86 -12.99 3.69
N PHE A 91 7.38 -11.82 4.13
CA PHE A 91 5.96 -11.49 4.19
C PHE A 91 5.31 -11.53 2.81
N LEU A 92 5.90 -10.87 1.82
CA LEU A 92 5.34 -10.80 0.46
C LEU A 92 5.23 -12.18 -0.18
N ASN A 93 6.25 -13.02 0.00
CA ASN A 93 6.26 -14.39 -0.52
C ASN A 93 5.31 -15.32 0.26
N ARG A 94 5.22 -15.16 1.59
CA ARG A 94 4.26 -15.93 2.40
C ARG A 94 2.83 -15.57 2.04
N GLU A 95 2.49 -14.28 1.97
CA GLU A 95 1.15 -13.81 1.61
C GLU A 95 0.74 -14.27 0.21
N ALA A 96 1.65 -14.17 -0.78
CA ALA A 96 1.37 -14.58 -2.16
C ALA A 96 1.08 -16.09 -2.30
N SER A 97 1.71 -16.92 -1.47
CA SER A 97 1.54 -18.39 -1.49
C SER A 97 0.50 -18.91 -0.50
N LEU A 98 0.02 -18.06 0.42
CA LEU A 98 -0.92 -18.44 1.46
C LEU A 98 -2.27 -18.82 0.86
N LYS A 99 -2.83 -19.93 1.37
CA LYS A 99 -4.16 -20.42 1.01
C LYS A 99 -5.06 -20.48 2.24
N VAL A 100 -6.35 -20.33 2.02
CA VAL A 100 -7.39 -20.49 3.04
C VAL A 100 -8.49 -21.41 2.51
N LYS A 101 -9.20 -22.08 3.41
CA LYS A 101 -10.33 -22.94 3.06
C LYS A 101 -11.63 -22.14 3.09
N THR A 102 -12.43 -22.27 2.04
CA THR A 102 -13.79 -21.74 1.99
C THR A 102 -14.73 -22.59 2.88
N PRO A 103 -15.94 -22.10 3.17
CA PRO A 103 -16.95 -22.87 3.90
C PRO A 103 -17.31 -24.22 3.22
N GLU A 104 -17.18 -24.29 1.90
CA GLU A 104 -17.41 -25.48 1.08
C GLU A 104 -16.21 -26.45 1.08
N GLY A 105 -15.09 -26.07 1.70
CA GLY A 105 -13.88 -26.87 1.81
C GLY A 105 -12.89 -26.71 0.65
N GLU A 106 -13.14 -25.79 -0.29
CA GLU A 106 -12.22 -25.47 -1.39
C GLU A 106 -11.02 -24.66 -0.87
N GLU A 107 -9.81 -24.95 -1.37
CA GLU A 107 -8.63 -24.16 -1.07
C GLU A 107 -8.40 -23.07 -2.11
N VAL A 108 -8.52 -21.82 -1.67
CA VAL A 108 -8.31 -20.64 -2.50
C VAL A 108 -7.14 -19.82 -1.98
N SER A 109 -6.54 -18.97 -2.83
CA SER A 109 -5.49 -18.06 -2.36
C SER A 109 -6.03 -17.06 -1.33
N PHE A 110 -5.19 -16.64 -0.40
CA PHE A 110 -5.55 -15.66 0.64
C PHE A 110 -6.08 -14.35 0.06
N ARG A 111 -5.50 -13.91 -1.08
CA ARG A 111 -5.95 -12.73 -1.83
C ARG A 111 -7.31 -12.94 -2.50
N TYR A 112 -7.54 -14.10 -3.11
CA TYR A 112 -8.82 -14.39 -3.77
C TYR A 112 -9.96 -14.58 -2.77
N ALA A 113 -9.67 -15.10 -1.58
CA ALA A 113 -10.66 -15.18 -0.50
C ALA A 113 -11.27 -13.82 -0.12
N GLU A 114 -10.52 -12.72 -0.26
CA GLU A 114 -11.08 -11.37 -0.09
C GLU A 114 -12.11 -11.04 -1.17
N VAL A 115 -11.87 -11.46 -2.41
CA VAL A 115 -12.83 -11.28 -3.51
C VAL A 115 -14.10 -12.08 -3.25
N LEU A 116 -13.99 -13.33 -2.78
CA LEU A 116 -15.14 -14.15 -2.39
C LEU A 116 -15.93 -13.49 -1.26
N LEU A 117 -15.25 -13.06 -0.20
CA LEU A 117 -15.86 -12.36 0.94
C LEU A 117 -16.69 -11.14 0.52
N LEU A 118 -16.13 -10.30 -0.36
CA LEU A 118 -16.78 -9.08 -0.82
C LEU A 118 -18.00 -9.33 -1.73
N ASN A 119 -18.09 -10.52 -2.34
CA ASN A 119 -19.16 -10.86 -3.29
C ASN A 119 -20.16 -11.91 -2.75
N GLU A 120 -20.00 -12.38 -1.51
CA GLU A 120 -20.88 -13.37 -0.90
C GLU A 120 -22.10 -12.71 -0.22
N ASP A 121 -23.30 -13.12 -0.61
CA ASP A 121 -24.56 -12.55 -0.12
C ASP A 121 -25.02 -13.19 1.20
N VAL A 122 -24.64 -14.45 1.43
CA VAL A 122 -24.98 -15.18 2.66
C VAL A 122 -24.05 -14.75 3.79
N ARG A 123 -24.61 -14.11 4.82
CA ARG A 123 -23.86 -13.57 5.96
C ARG A 123 -23.00 -14.61 6.66
N ASP A 124 -23.54 -15.79 6.95
CA ASP A 124 -22.78 -16.83 7.65
C ASP A 124 -21.59 -17.34 6.83
N ARG A 125 -21.72 -17.39 5.50
CA ARG A 125 -20.60 -17.72 4.61
C ARG A 125 -19.55 -16.61 4.61
N ARG A 126 -19.96 -15.34 4.57
CA ARG A 126 -19.04 -14.20 4.76
C ARG A 126 -18.28 -14.31 6.07
N ASP A 127 -18.95 -14.59 7.18
CA ASP A 127 -18.33 -14.75 8.50
C ASP A 127 -17.28 -15.85 8.51
N ALA A 128 -17.60 -16.99 7.90
CA ALA A 128 -16.70 -18.12 7.80
C ALA A 128 -15.46 -17.82 6.93
N ILE A 129 -15.62 -17.12 5.78
CA ILE A 129 -14.49 -16.69 4.95
C ILE A 129 -13.63 -15.66 5.70
N ASP A 130 -14.24 -14.66 6.33
CA ASP A 130 -13.52 -13.61 7.07
C ASP A 130 -12.74 -14.20 8.26
N SER A 131 -13.36 -15.14 8.99
CA SER A 131 -12.72 -15.86 10.10
C SER A 131 -11.56 -16.75 9.64
N ALA A 132 -11.71 -17.45 8.51
CA ALA A 132 -10.62 -18.25 7.94
C ALA A 132 -9.43 -17.39 7.53
N ARG A 133 -9.68 -16.21 6.93
CA ARG A 133 -8.63 -15.23 6.60
C ARG A 133 -7.98 -14.66 7.86
N GLU A 134 -8.76 -14.30 8.86
CA GLU A 134 -8.23 -13.77 10.12
C GLU A 134 -7.31 -14.76 10.83
N LYS A 135 -7.73 -16.03 10.89
CA LYS A 135 -6.90 -17.11 11.43
C LYS A 135 -5.59 -17.25 10.67
N ALA A 136 -5.64 -17.33 9.34
CA ALA A 136 -4.45 -17.45 8.51
C ALA A 136 -3.51 -16.24 8.67
N LEU A 137 -4.07 -15.02 8.75
CA LEU A 137 -3.30 -13.82 9.01
C LEU A 137 -2.63 -13.87 10.39
N ALA A 138 -3.35 -14.29 11.43
CA ALA A 138 -2.83 -14.38 12.79
C ALA A 138 -1.72 -15.45 12.94
N GLU A 139 -1.87 -16.59 12.28
CA GLU A 139 -0.94 -17.72 12.40
C GLU A 139 0.28 -17.58 11.48
N GLU A 140 0.11 -17.04 10.27
CA GLU A 140 1.12 -17.12 9.21
C GLU A 140 1.79 -15.79 8.87
N LEU A 141 1.11 -14.66 9.08
CA LEU A 141 1.59 -13.35 8.65
C LEU A 141 1.96 -12.43 9.82
N ASN A 142 1.15 -12.42 10.89
CA ASN A 142 1.39 -11.59 12.06
C ASN A 142 2.75 -11.83 12.73
N PRO A 143 3.27 -13.08 12.86
CA PRO A 143 4.60 -13.30 13.42
C PRO A 143 5.71 -12.62 12.61
N ILE A 144 5.59 -12.61 11.27
CA ILE A 144 6.54 -11.94 10.38
C ILE A 144 6.43 -10.42 10.55
N LEU A 145 5.21 -9.88 10.57
CA LEU A 145 4.95 -8.45 10.76
C LEU A 145 5.40 -7.95 12.13
N GLU A 146 5.24 -8.75 13.18
CA GLU A 146 5.71 -8.40 14.53
C GLU A 146 7.24 -8.36 14.59
N ALA A 147 7.92 -9.35 14.02
CA ALA A 147 9.38 -9.35 13.92
C ALA A 147 9.88 -8.13 13.12
N ARG A 148 9.26 -7.86 11.96
CA ARG A 148 9.51 -6.68 11.14
C ARG A 148 9.33 -5.39 11.93
N PHE A 149 8.24 -5.27 12.70
CA PHE A 149 7.96 -4.08 13.50
C PHE A 149 9.02 -3.84 14.56
N ARG A 150 9.53 -4.89 15.22
CA ARG A 150 10.64 -4.76 16.19
C ARG A 150 11.92 -4.31 15.49
N GLU A 151 12.30 -4.95 14.39
CA GLU A 151 13.49 -4.59 13.59
C GLU A 151 13.42 -3.13 13.10
N LEU A 152 12.25 -2.68 12.63
CA LEU A 152 12.01 -1.30 12.24
C LEU A 152 12.21 -0.34 13.41
N ASN A 153 11.65 -0.66 14.59
CA ASN A 153 11.79 0.17 15.79
C ASN A 153 13.23 0.28 16.27
N ASP A 154 13.98 -0.82 16.26
CA ASP A 154 15.38 -0.80 16.66
C ASP A 154 16.20 0.03 15.66
N SER A 155 15.95 -0.11 14.36
CA SER A 155 16.60 0.68 13.31
C SER A 155 16.31 2.19 13.43
N MET A 156 15.07 2.58 13.75
CA MET A 156 14.73 3.99 14.01
C MET A 156 15.49 4.55 15.22
N ARG A 157 15.62 3.76 16.29
CA ARG A 157 16.37 4.15 17.49
C ARG A 157 17.86 4.30 17.21
N GLU A 158 18.44 3.42 16.39
CA GLU A 158 19.82 3.56 15.94
C GLU A 158 20.02 4.90 15.22
N LEU A 159 19.06 5.32 14.38
CA LEU A 159 19.09 6.63 13.69
C LEU A 159 18.89 7.83 14.64
N GLY A 160 18.56 7.59 15.91
CA GLY A 160 18.40 8.62 16.94
C GLY A 160 16.95 9.06 17.15
N PHE A 161 15.96 8.42 16.50
CA PHE A 161 14.55 8.71 16.71
C PHE A 161 14.01 7.89 17.88
N SER A 162 13.26 8.52 18.78
CA SER A 162 12.66 7.86 19.95
C SER A 162 11.51 6.92 19.58
N ASN A 163 10.76 7.23 18.51
CA ASN A 163 9.61 6.45 18.01
C ASN A 163 9.21 6.86 16.58
N CYS A 164 8.23 6.16 15.99
CA CYS A 164 7.69 6.45 14.65
C CYS A 164 7.13 7.88 14.50
N VAL A 165 6.52 8.44 15.54
CA VAL A 165 5.88 9.77 15.46
C VAL A 165 6.95 10.81 15.24
N GLU A 166 8.01 10.81 16.05
CA GLU A 166 9.14 11.72 15.89
C GLU A 166 9.80 11.59 14.51
N LEU A 167 10.00 10.36 14.02
CA LEU A 167 10.51 10.11 12.68
C LEU A 167 9.63 10.79 11.62
N VAL A 168 8.32 10.52 11.63
CA VAL A 168 7.39 11.03 10.62
C VAL A 168 7.27 12.56 10.71
N GLU A 169 7.18 13.14 11.90
CA GLU A 169 7.14 14.59 12.09
C GLU A 169 8.41 15.26 11.57
N SER A 170 9.58 14.68 11.89
CA SER A 170 10.88 15.21 11.46
C SER A 170 11.08 15.18 9.95
N LEU A 171 10.62 14.12 9.28
CA LEU A 171 10.78 13.96 7.83
C LEU A 171 9.72 14.74 7.04
N SER A 172 8.45 14.64 7.43
CA SER A 172 7.34 15.25 6.69
C SER A 172 7.16 16.74 6.97
N GLY A 173 7.65 17.23 8.12
CA GLY A 173 7.39 18.58 8.61
C GLY A 173 5.94 18.82 9.05
N ILE A 174 5.14 17.76 9.18
CA ILE A 174 3.75 17.81 9.64
C ILE A 174 3.73 17.54 11.14
N ASP A 175 3.19 18.47 11.92
CA ASP A 175 2.95 18.26 13.36
C ASP A 175 1.70 17.36 13.54
N LEU A 176 1.92 16.14 14.03
CA LEU A 176 0.90 15.11 14.09
C LEU A 176 -0.04 15.31 15.28
N VAL A 177 0.41 15.98 16.36
CA VAL A 177 -0.42 16.20 17.54
C VAL A 177 -1.57 17.19 17.25
N PRO A 178 -1.33 18.41 16.72
CA PRO A 178 -2.39 19.31 16.28
C PRO A 178 -3.23 18.72 15.15
N LEU A 179 -2.62 17.92 14.25
CA LEU A 179 -3.38 17.24 13.21
C LEU A 179 -4.39 16.26 13.84
N ARG A 180 -3.96 15.41 14.78
CA ARG A 180 -4.83 14.50 15.53
C ARG A 180 -5.98 15.26 16.20
N ASP A 181 -5.69 16.38 16.85
CA ASP A 181 -6.72 17.15 17.57
C ASP A 181 -7.78 17.73 16.61
N ARG A 182 -7.34 18.23 15.44
CA ARG A 182 -8.25 18.68 14.38
C ARG A 182 -9.09 17.53 13.82
N LEU A 183 -8.47 16.37 13.60
CA LEU A 183 -9.18 15.17 13.13
C LEU A 183 -10.17 14.65 14.20
N GLY A 184 -9.87 14.81 15.49
CA GLY A 184 -10.78 14.49 16.58
C GLY A 184 -12.07 15.33 16.54
N GLY A 185 -11.93 16.63 16.26
CA GLY A 185 -13.10 17.50 16.02
C GLY A 185 -13.94 17.05 14.82
N PHE A 186 -13.28 16.73 13.70
CA PHE A 186 -13.97 16.21 12.51
C PHE A 186 -14.69 14.88 12.76
N LEU A 187 -14.10 13.97 13.55
CA LEU A 187 -14.75 12.72 13.94
C LEU A 187 -16.01 12.98 14.77
N ALA A 188 -15.95 13.87 15.77
CA ALA A 188 -17.11 14.22 16.58
C ALA A 188 -18.23 14.89 15.75
N GLU A 189 -17.88 15.75 14.80
CA GLU A 189 -18.84 16.42 13.90
C GLU A 189 -19.51 15.44 12.92
N THR A 190 -18.82 14.36 12.54
CA THR A 190 -19.33 13.39 11.55
C THR A 190 -19.89 12.11 12.16
N GLU A 191 -19.75 11.90 13.48
CA GLU A 191 -20.15 10.69 14.19
C GLU A 191 -21.65 10.37 14.03
N GLU A 192 -22.52 11.36 14.26
CA GLU A 192 -23.98 11.16 14.17
C GLU A 192 -24.41 10.80 12.74
N LEU A 193 -23.82 11.47 11.74
CA LEU A 193 -24.06 11.18 10.33
C LEU A 193 -23.64 9.74 10.01
N TYR A 194 -22.44 9.33 10.43
CA TYR A 194 -21.94 7.98 10.19
C TYR A 194 -22.84 6.92 10.85
N HIS A 195 -23.13 7.05 12.15
CA HIS A 195 -23.95 6.09 12.89
C HIS A 195 -25.37 5.98 12.35
N ARG A 196 -25.99 7.11 11.98
CA ARG A 196 -27.35 7.11 11.42
C ARG A 196 -27.42 6.33 10.11
N ASN A 197 -26.53 6.64 9.16
CA ASN A 197 -26.51 5.98 7.85
C ASN A 197 -26.11 4.51 7.95
N LEU A 198 -25.13 4.18 8.80
CA LEU A 198 -24.72 2.80 9.01
C LEU A 198 -25.86 1.98 9.63
N LYS A 199 -26.53 2.51 10.65
CA LYS A 199 -27.67 1.85 11.29
C LYS A 199 -28.81 1.63 10.31
N GLU A 200 -29.16 2.63 9.50
CA GLU A 200 -30.20 2.51 8.47
C GLU A 200 -29.88 1.39 7.47
N TYR A 201 -28.65 1.35 6.97
CA TYR A 201 -28.21 0.29 6.07
C TYR A 201 -28.27 -1.10 6.72
N LEU A 202 -27.72 -1.26 7.92
CA LEU A 202 -27.67 -2.56 8.60
C LEU A 202 -29.08 -3.07 8.91
N LEU A 203 -29.99 -2.20 9.35
CA LEU A 203 -31.39 -2.56 9.58
C LEU A 203 -32.11 -2.97 8.28
N SER A 204 -31.76 -2.38 7.13
CA SER A 204 -32.28 -2.83 5.82
C SER A 204 -31.85 -4.26 5.43
N LYS A 205 -30.89 -4.82 6.17
CA LYS A 205 -30.38 -6.20 6.04
C LYS A 205 -30.74 -7.07 7.26
N ASP A 206 -31.63 -6.59 8.13
CA ASP A 206 -32.03 -7.26 9.38
C ASP A 206 -30.85 -7.51 10.34
N ILE A 207 -29.85 -6.62 10.34
CA ILE A 207 -28.66 -6.69 11.21
C ILE A 207 -28.74 -5.53 12.23
N PRO A 208 -28.87 -5.82 13.54
CA PRO A 208 -28.69 -4.82 14.58
C PRO A 208 -27.27 -4.23 14.56
N LEU A 209 -27.13 -2.95 14.89
CA LEU A 209 -25.82 -2.28 14.90
C LEU A 209 -24.81 -2.99 15.84
N ASP A 210 -25.26 -3.42 17.01
CA ASP A 210 -24.42 -4.11 18.00
C ASP A 210 -23.99 -5.52 17.56
N ASP A 211 -24.70 -6.11 16.60
CA ASP A 211 -24.39 -7.43 16.03
C ASP A 211 -23.54 -7.34 14.75
N ALA A 212 -23.28 -6.14 14.25
CA ALA A 212 -22.55 -5.92 13.01
C ALA A 212 -21.08 -6.35 13.15
N LYS A 213 -20.60 -7.12 12.18
CA LYS A 213 -19.21 -7.59 12.14
C LYS A 213 -18.43 -6.93 11.01
N ARG A 214 -17.10 -7.10 11.03
CA ARG A 214 -16.19 -6.58 10.00
C ARG A 214 -16.62 -6.96 8.57
N HIS A 215 -17.11 -8.19 8.38
CA HIS A 215 -17.56 -8.66 7.07
C HIS A 215 -18.82 -7.93 6.56
N ASP A 216 -19.68 -7.42 7.45
CA ASP A 216 -20.88 -6.67 7.07
C ASP A 216 -20.50 -5.30 6.50
N LEU A 217 -19.52 -4.63 7.13
CA LEU A 217 -18.95 -3.38 6.63
C LEU A 217 -18.22 -3.58 5.30
N ARG A 218 -17.45 -4.67 5.15
CA ARG A 218 -16.76 -5.00 3.90
C ARG A 218 -17.75 -5.22 2.74
N TYR A 219 -18.83 -5.94 3.00
CA TYR A 219 -19.89 -6.17 2.01
C TYR A 219 -20.61 -4.87 1.62
N LEU A 220 -20.95 -4.02 2.61
CA LEU A 220 -21.49 -2.67 2.37
C LEU A 220 -20.57 -1.85 1.45
N MET A 221 -19.30 -1.72 1.83
CA MET A 221 -18.34 -0.86 1.13
C MET A 221 -17.99 -1.34 -0.27
N ARG A 222 -18.20 -2.63 -0.60
CA ARG A 222 -18.06 -3.14 -1.97
C ARG A 222 -19.08 -2.51 -2.92
N GLY A 223 -20.26 -2.14 -2.43
CA GLY A 223 -21.26 -1.41 -3.22
C GLY A 223 -21.79 -2.18 -4.44
N ARG A 224 -21.96 -3.52 -4.35
CA ARG A 224 -22.39 -4.38 -5.47
C ARG A 224 -23.65 -3.91 -6.19
N GLY A 225 -24.55 -3.22 -5.50
CA GLY A 225 -25.75 -2.64 -6.11
C GLY A 225 -25.47 -1.68 -7.28
N PHE A 226 -24.23 -1.17 -7.37
CA PHE A 226 -23.82 -0.26 -8.43
C PHE A 226 -23.14 -0.94 -9.63
N ASP A 227 -22.84 -2.24 -9.55
CA ASP A 227 -22.11 -3.02 -10.57
C ASP A 227 -22.74 -2.83 -11.97
N SER A 228 -24.07 -2.94 -12.07
CA SER A 228 -24.81 -2.72 -13.33
C SER A 228 -24.61 -1.34 -14.00
N TYR A 229 -24.23 -0.32 -13.24
CA TYR A 229 -23.96 1.04 -13.75
C TYR A 229 -22.49 1.25 -14.11
N PHE A 230 -21.58 0.45 -13.54
CA PHE A 230 -20.13 0.60 -13.67
C PHE A 230 -19.46 -0.66 -14.23
N SER A 231 -19.98 -1.18 -15.34
CA SER A 231 -19.43 -2.35 -16.04
C SER A 231 -17.92 -2.24 -16.27
N GLY A 232 -17.17 -3.27 -15.86
CA GLY A 232 -15.71 -3.34 -16.01
C GLY A 232 -15.23 -3.09 -17.45
N ASP A 233 -15.96 -3.60 -18.45
CA ASP A 233 -15.62 -3.50 -19.88
C ASP A 233 -15.55 -2.05 -20.41
N ARG A 234 -16.26 -1.12 -19.75
CA ARG A 234 -16.30 0.30 -20.15
C ARG A 234 -15.38 1.20 -19.32
N LEU A 235 -14.71 0.65 -18.31
CA LEU A 235 -13.89 1.42 -17.37
C LEU A 235 -12.87 2.32 -18.11
N ILE A 236 -12.12 1.75 -19.05
CA ILE A 236 -11.07 2.45 -19.78
C ILE A 236 -11.64 3.49 -20.73
N GLU A 237 -12.70 3.15 -21.46
CA GLU A 237 -13.35 4.06 -22.40
C GLU A 237 -13.87 5.31 -21.66
N ILE A 238 -14.62 5.10 -20.57
CA ILE A 238 -15.21 6.18 -19.77
C ILE A 238 -14.11 7.04 -19.13
N THR A 239 -13.09 6.41 -18.55
CA THR A 239 -11.96 7.13 -17.93
C THR A 239 -11.23 7.99 -18.95
N LYS A 240 -10.93 7.44 -20.14
CA LYS A 240 -10.29 8.17 -21.24
C LYS A 240 -11.12 9.38 -21.66
N ARG A 241 -12.43 9.21 -21.82
CA ARG A 241 -13.35 10.30 -22.19
C ARG A 241 -13.35 11.41 -21.14
N TYR A 242 -13.42 11.05 -19.86
CA TYR A 242 -13.48 12.01 -18.76
C TYR A 242 -12.16 12.80 -18.63
N LEU A 243 -11.02 12.12 -18.64
CA LEU A 243 -9.71 12.77 -18.59
C LEU A 243 -9.48 13.67 -19.81
N SER A 244 -9.85 13.22 -21.01
CA SER A 244 -9.73 14.02 -22.22
C SER A 244 -10.59 15.29 -22.17
N ALA A 245 -11.79 15.22 -21.60
CA ALA A 245 -12.64 16.40 -21.38
C ALA A 245 -12.02 17.41 -20.40
N MET A 246 -11.15 16.95 -19.50
CA MET A 246 -10.34 17.79 -18.60
C MET A 246 -9.01 18.25 -19.23
N GLY A 247 -8.73 17.89 -20.49
CA GLY A 247 -7.47 18.20 -21.16
C GLY A 247 -6.29 17.32 -20.73
N ILE A 248 -6.55 16.17 -20.10
CA ILE A 248 -5.54 15.22 -19.61
C ILE A 248 -5.44 14.04 -20.58
N ASP A 249 -4.25 13.79 -21.13
CA ASP A 249 -3.97 12.57 -21.89
C ASP A 249 -3.75 11.39 -20.93
N MET A 250 -4.69 10.44 -20.94
CA MET A 250 -4.66 9.23 -20.13
C MET A 250 -3.36 8.42 -20.29
N TYR A 251 -2.75 8.41 -21.48
CA TYR A 251 -1.54 7.64 -21.76
C TYR A 251 -0.27 8.47 -21.63
N ALA A 252 -0.38 9.78 -21.39
CA ALA A 252 0.74 10.73 -21.32
C ALA A 252 1.78 10.52 -22.45
N GLY A 253 1.34 10.50 -23.71
CA GLY A 253 2.22 10.27 -24.86
C GLY A 253 2.79 8.85 -24.99
N GLY A 254 2.27 7.88 -24.24
CA GLY A 254 2.73 6.49 -24.20
C GLY A 254 3.50 6.11 -22.93
N ASN A 255 3.79 7.08 -22.06
CA ASN A 255 4.56 6.86 -20.84
C ASN A 255 3.74 6.19 -19.71
N VAL A 256 2.41 6.36 -19.73
CA VAL A 256 1.50 5.69 -18.78
C VAL A 256 0.87 4.48 -19.46
N ARG A 257 1.12 3.30 -18.91
CA ARG A 257 0.58 2.01 -19.35
C ARG A 257 -0.50 1.52 -18.39
N TYR A 258 -1.51 0.86 -18.92
CA TYR A 258 -2.56 0.21 -18.14
C TYR A 258 -2.44 -1.30 -18.31
N ASP A 259 -2.05 -2.01 -17.25
CA ASP A 259 -2.06 -3.48 -17.21
C ASP A 259 -3.44 -3.96 -16.74
N LEU A 260 -4.24 -4.41 -17.69
CA LEU A 260 -5.60 -4.91 -17.50
C LEU A 260 -5.70 -6.43 -17.65
N GLU A 261 -4.60 -7.10 -17.98
CA GLU A 261 -4.58 -8.52 -18.25
C GLU A 261 -4.92 -9.29 -16.97
N GLU A 262 -5.81 -10.27 -17.07
CA GLU A 262 -6.14 -11.14 -15.95
C GLU A 262 -5.10 -12.25 -15.83
N ARG A 263 -4.53 -12.39 -14.64
CA ARG A 263 -3.59 -13.48 -14.32
C ARG A 263 -3.98 -14.05 -12.97
N GLU A 264 -3.88 -15.36 -12.82
CA GLU A 264 -4.29 -16.09 -11.59
C GLU A 264 -3.64 -15.51 -10.32
N LYS A 265 -2.38 -15.09 -10.43
CA LYS A 265 -1.57 -14.56 -9.31
C LYS A 265 -1.63 -13.03 -9.15
N LYS A 266 -2.32 -12.33 -10.06
CA LYS A 266 -2.42 -10.87 -10.06
C LYS A 266 -3.14 -10.39 -8.79
N SER A 267 -2.62 -9.33 -8.19
CA SER A 267 -3.28 -8.71 -7.04
C SER A 267 -4.67 -8.18 -7.44
N PRO A 268 -5.73 -8.50 -6.67
CA PRO A 268 -7.08 -8.01 -6.95
C PRO A 268 -7.27 -6.52 -6.62
N ARG A 269 -6.29 -5.88 -5.96
CA ARG A 269 -6.28 -4.46 -5.60
C ARG A 269 -5.48 -3.69 -6.64
N ALA A 270 -6.05 -2.60 -7.16
CA ALA A 270 -5.35 -1.72 -8.09
C ALA A 270 -4.15 -1.03 -7.43
N PHE A 271 -3.08 -0.85 -8.18
CA PHE A 271 -1.88 -0.13 -7.74
C PHE A 271 -1.16 0.56 -8.91
N CYS A 272 -0.26 1.48 -8.57
CA CYS A 272 0.60 2.19 -9.52
C CYS A 272 2.06 1.79 -9.27
N SER A 273 2.81 1.54 -10.32
CA SER A 273 4.26 1.32 -10.28
C SER A 273 4.96 2.38 -11.15
N PRO A 274 5.60 3.39 -10.54
CA PRO A 274 6.33 4.45 -11.24
C PRO A 274 7.76 4.02 -11.62
N ILE A 275 7.89 2.98 -12.44
CA ILE A 275 9.15 2.29 -12.78
C ILE A 275 10.27 3.22 -13.24
N ARG A 276 9.97 4.27 -14.01
CA ARG A 276 10.92 5.32 -14.38
C ARG A 276 10.15 6.59 -14.68
N VAL A 277 10.10 7.55 -13.76
CA VAL A 277 9.35 8.79 -13.98
C VAL A 277 10.17 9.78 -14.84
N PRO A 278 9.59 10.40 -15.89
CA PRO A 278 8.20 10.31 -16.33
C PRO A 278 7.95 9.29 -17.46
N ASP A 279 8.93 8.46 -17.84
CA ASP A 279 8.93 7.67 -19.07
C ASP A 279 8.19 6.32 -19.02
N GLU A 280 8.08 5.69 -17.84
CA GLU A 280 7.49 4.37 -17.64
C GLU A 280 6.74 4.33 -16.31
N VAL A 281 5.42 4.48 -16.38
CA VAL A 281 4.50 4.33 -15.25
C VAL A 281 3.45 3.29 -15.62
N VAL A 282 3.23 2.30 -14.76
CA VAL A 282 2.25 1.24 -15.01
C VAL A 282 1.15 1.28 -13.95
N LEU A 283 -0.08 1.51 -14.40
CA LEU A 283 -1.29 1.34 -13.60
C LEU A 283 -1.81 -0.07 -13.78
N VAL A 284 -1.75 -0.86 -12.71
CA VAL A 284 -2.22 -2.24 -12.68
C VAL A 284 -3.63 -2.25 -12.13
N ILE A 285 -4.58 -2.70 -12.96
CA ILE A 285 -5.99 -2.67 -12.63
C ILE A 285 -6.59 -4.03 -13.01
N MET A 286 -7.49 -4.53 -12.16
CA MET A 286 -8.42 -5.59 -12.52
C MET A 286 -9.81 -4.95 -12.58
N PRO A 287 -10.33 -4.63 -13.79
CA PRO A 287 -11.67 -4.07 -13.93
C PRO A 287 -12.70 -4.97 -13.25
N LYS A 288 -13.57 -4.36 -12.45
CA LYS A 288 -14.68 -5.03 -11.75
C LYS A 288 -15.90 -4.13 -11.82
N GLY A 289 -17.08 -4.73 -11.72
CA GLY A 289 -18.38 -4.07 -11.88
C GLY A 289 -19.20 -4.78 -12.93
#